data_AF-A0A519D9D1-F1
#
_entry.id   AF-A0A519D9D1-F1
#
_cell.length_a   1.000
_cell.length_b   1.000
_cell.length_c   1.000
_cell.angle_alpha   90.00
_cell.angle_beta   90.00
_cell.angle_gamma   90.00
#
_symmetry.space_group_name_H-M   'P 1'
#
loop_
_entity.id
_entity.type
_entity.pdbx_description
1 polymer ?
#
loop_
_entity_poly.entity_id
_entity_poly.type
_entity_poly.pdbx_seq_one_letter_code
_entity_poly.pdbx_strand_id
1 'polypeptide(L)'
;MGALSGVSNRRLNIVISAWICIALGTSLLLYDNSMFSLSLSAPLSIGGVILLILGLFMSDEDGKTTIRDDSWTPSASIMPDVGRPMFRIDTTLDEPIRTSILCGRCAIIEWVDGKKPSSFTCPSCGTELWFSEEE
;
A
#
# COMPACT_ATOMS: atom_id res chain seq x y z
N MET A 1 9.26 -3.78 16.70
CA MET A 1 8.14 -4.63 16.27
C MET A 1 7.80 -4.21 14.86
N GLY A 2 8.37 -4.90 13.86
CA GLY A 2 8.16 -4.56 12.45
C GLY A 2 6.76 -5.00 12.03
N ALA A 3 5.99 -4.10 11.43
CA ALA A 3 4.75 -4.46 10.78
C ALA A 3 5.07 -5.39 9.61
N LEU A 4 4.48 -6.58 9.59
CA LEU A 4 4.56 -7.49 8.44
C LEU A 4 3.87 -6.79 7.27
N SER A 5 4.65 -6.28 6.33
CA SER A 5 4.15 -5.63 5.11
C SER A 5 3.34 -6.65 4.31
N GLY A 6 2.04 -6.37 4.10
CA GLY A 6 1.17 -7.17 3.25
C GLY A 6 -0.04 -7.82 3.94
N VAL A 7 -0.17 -7.74 5.27
CA VAL A 7 -1.40 -8.19 5.96
C VAL A 7 -2.33 -7.02 6.19
N SER A 8 -3.56 -7.14 5.70
CA SER A 8 -4.61 -6.15 5.91
C SER A 8 -4.88 -5.98 7.40
N ASN A 9 -4.89 -4.73 7.86
CA ASN A 9 -5.22 -4.42 9.25
C ASN A 9 -6.61 -4.96 9.62
N ARG A 10 -7.54 -4.98 8.64
CA ARG A 10 -8.89 -5.53 8.80
C ARG A 10 -8.86 -7.05 9.04
N ARG A 11 -8.15 -7.79 8.19
CA ARG A 11 -8.01 -9.24 8.29
C ARG A 11 -7.35 -9.64 9.61
N LEU A 12 -6.25 -8.97 9.97
CA LEU A 12 -5.50 -9.23 11.19
C LEU A 12 -6.33 -8.97 12.45
N ASN A 13 -7.09 -7.87 12.50
CA ASN A 13 -7.98 -7.58 13.63
C ASN A 13 -9.07 -8.64 13.82
N ILE A 14 -9.63 -9.18 12.73
CA ILE A 14 -10.66 -10.24 12.80
C ILE A 14 -10.06 -11.56 13.29
N VAL A 15 -8.86 -11.92 12.83
CA VAL A 15 -8.18 -13.13 13.31
C VAL A 15 -7.82 -13.01 14.80
N ILE A 16 -7.34 -11.85 15.24
CA ILE A 16 -7.01 -11.61 16.66
C ILE A 16 -8.28 -11.65 17.52
N SER A 17 -9.37 -11.00 17.10
CA SER A 17 -10.62 -11.03 17.87
C SER A 17 -11.20 -12.44 17.98
N ALA A 18 -11.11 -13.23 16.90
CA ALA A 18 -11.48 -14.64 16.90
C ALA A 18 -10.72 -15.45 17.96
N TRP A 19 -9.39 -15.32 18.00
CA TRP A 19 -8.56 -16.00 19.01
C TRP A 19 -8.92 -15.58 20.44
N ILE A 20 -9.19 -14.29 20.67
CA ILE A 20 -9.60 -13.79 21.98
C ILE A 20 -10.96 -14.39 22.39
N CYS A 21 -11.95 -14.41 21.48
CA CYS A 21 -13.26 -15.00 21.76
C CYS A 21 -13.17 -16.50 22.10
N ILE A 22 -12.36 -17.26 21.35
CA ILE A 22 -12.13 -18.68 21.64
C ILE A 22 -11.45 -18.86 22.99
N ALA A 23 -10.36 -18.13 23.25
CA ALA A 23 -9.60 -18.24 24.50
C ALA A 23 -10.46 -17.91 25.72
N LEU A 24 -11.25 -16.83 25.65
CA LEU A 24 -12.17 -16.45 26.73
C LEU A 24 -13.29 -17.49 26.91
N GLY A 25 -13.91 -17.95 25.82
CA GLY A 25 -14.95 -18.98 25.87
C GLY A 25 -14.44 -20.28 26.49
N THR A 26 -13.27 -20.77 26.08
CA THR A 26 -12.64 -21.95 26.67
C THR A 26 -12.26 -21.74 28.14
N SER A 27 -11.79 -20.55 28.50
CA SER A 27 -11.42 -20.23 29.89
C SER A 27 -12.63 -20.28 30.81
N LEU A 28 -13.79 -19.75 30.37
CA LEU A 28 -15.03 -19.82 31.14
C LEU A 28 -15.51 -21.25 31.33
N LEU A 29 -15.43 -22.10 30.30
CA LEU A 29 -15.78 -23.53 30.39
C LEU A 29 -14.92 -24.28 31.41
N LEU A 30 -13.63 -23.94 31.49
CA LEU A 30 -12.70 -24.58 32.42
C LEU A 30 -12.82 -24.04 33.85
N TYR A 31 -13.27 -22.79 34.01
CA TYR A 31 -13.38 -22.14 35.32
C TYR A 31 -14.58 -22.63 36.12
N ASP A 32 -15.76 -22.72 35.49
CA ASP A 32 -17.00 -23.08 36.17
C ASP A 32 -17.99 -23.79 35.23
N ASN A 33 -18.68 -24.80 35.77
CA ASN A 33 -19.63 -25.66 35.03
C ASN A 33 -21.09 -25.26 35.25
N SER A 34 -21.35 -24.05 35.76
CA SER A 34 -22.73 -23.56 35.91
C SER A 34 -23.42 -23.40 34.55
N MET A 35 -24.75 -23.51 34.56
CA MET A 35 -25.60 -23.28 33.38
C MET A 35 -25.39 -21.87 32.80
N PHE A 36 -25.09 -20.90 33.64
CA PHE A 36 -24.77 -19.53 33.22
C PHE A 36 -23.46 -19.49 32.43
N SER A 37 -22.38 -20.08 32.97
CA SER A 37 -21.07 -20.16 32.29
C SER A 37 -21.18 -20.88 30.95
N LEU A 38 -21.95 -21.97 30.86
CA LEU A 38 -22.25 -22.67 29.60
C LEU A 38 -23.00 -21.80 28.59
N SER A 39 -24.02 -21.06 29.05
CA SER A 39 -24.82 -20.19 28.18
C SER A 39 -24.02 -19.02 27.58
N LEU A 40 -22.96 -18.57 28.26
CA LEU A 40 -22.09 -17.49 27.79
C LEU A 40 -20.90 -18.00 26.97
N SER A 41 -20.26 -19.07 27.43
CA SER A 41 -19.04 -19.60 26.82
C SER A 41 -19.27 -20.31 25.49
N ALA A 42 -20.40 -21.01 25.33
CA ALA A 42 -20.76 -21.68 24.08
C ALA A 42 -20.90 -20.70 22.90
N PRO A 43 -21.74 -19.64 22.95
CA PRO A 43 -21.84 -18.70 21.85
C PRO A 43 -20.55 -17.89 21.64
N LEU A 44 -19.80 -17.56 22.70
CA LEU A 44 -18.49 -16.90 22.57
C LEU A 44 -17.50 -17.74 21.76
N SER A 45 -17.41 -19.03 22.09
CA SER A 45 -16.49 -19.95 21.40
C SER A 45 -16.95 -20.20 19.96
N ILE A 46 -18.25 -20.43 19.73
CA ILE A 46 -18.81 -20.65 18.40
C ILE A 46 -18.62 -19.40 17.53
N GLY A 47 -18.93 -18.21 18.07
CA GLY A 47 -18.71 -16.94 17.39
C GLY A 47 -17.24 -16.71 17.05
N GLY A 48 -16.33 -17.05 17.97
CA GLY A 48 -14.89 -17.01 17.72
C GLY A 48 -14.45 -17.91 16.57
N VAL A 49 -14.96 -19.15 16.49
CA VAL A 49 -14.67 -20.05 15.36
C VAL A 49 -15.20 -19.49 14.04
N ILE A 50 -16.41 -18.93 14.03
CA ILE A 50 -16.99 -18.30 12.83
C ILE A 50 -16.13 -17.12 12.37
N LEU A 51 -15.73 -16.24 13.30
CA LEU A 51 -14.83 -15.12 13.00
C LEU A 51 -13.48 -15.58 12.47
N LEU A 52 -12.92 -16.68 13.01
CA LEU A 52 -11.66 -17.24 12.56
C LEU A 52 -11.76 -17.70 11.10
N ILE A 53 -12.83 -18.44 10.77
CA ILE A 53 -13.12 -18.89 9.41
C ILE A 53 -13.22 -17.68 8.49
N LEU A 54 -14.06 -16.69 8.83
CA LEU A 54 -14.22 -15.48 8.02
C LEU A 54 -12.89 -14.74 7.82
N GLY A 55 -12.11 -14.53 8.89
CA GLY A 55 -10.82 -13.85 8.81
C GLY A 55 -9.78 -14.58 7.95
N LEU A 56 -9.80 -15.93 7.93
CA LEU A 56 -8.93 -16.72 7.07
C LEU A 56 -9.35 -16.68 5.59
N PHE A 57 -10.65 -16.59 5.31
CA PHE A 57 -11.19 -16.48 3.95
C PHE A 57 -11.16 -15.06 3.38
N MET A 58 -10.89 -14.03 4.21
CA MET A 58 -10.74 -12.66 3.72
C MET A 58 -9.48 -12.51 2.88
N SER A 59 -9.66 -12.03 1.65
CA SER A 59 -8.55 -11.62 0.79
C SER A 59 -7.89 -10.35 1.36
N ASP A 60 -6.58 -10.23 1.18
CA ASP A 60 -5.85 -9.00 1.44
C ASP A 60 -6.21 -7.97 0.35
N GLU A 61 -7.36 -7.31 0.54
CA GLU A 61 -7.79 -6.18 -0.29
C GLU A 61 -7.04 -4.88 0.06
N ASP A 62 -6.05 -4.95 0.96
CA ASP A 62 -5.16 -3.83 1.29
C ASP A 62 -3.99 -3.72 0.31
N GLY A 63 -4.06 -4.38 -0.85
CA GLY A 63 -3.41 -3.87 -2.05
C GLY A 63 -4.10 -2.57 -2.43
N LYS A 64 -3.59 -1.44 -1.90
CA LYS A 64 -3.97 -0.05 -2.20
C LYS A 64 -5.08 0.04 -3.25
N THR A 65 -6.32 0.29 -2.82
CA THR A 65 -7.37 0.70 -3.73
C THR A 65 -6.81 1.82 -4.61
N THR A 66 -6.68 1.52 -5.89
CA THR A 66 -6.05 2.25 -6.99
C THR A 66 -6.66 3.62 -7.26
N ILE A 67 -7.47 4.15 -6.35
CA ILE A 67 -8.24 5.38 -6.49
C ILE A 67 -7.56 6.54 -5.74
N ARG A 68 -6.65 6.28 -4.78
CA ARG A 68 -6.13 7.35 -3.88
C ARG A 68 -4.74 7.90 -4.16
N ASP A 69 -4.03 7.35 -5.16
CA ASP A 69 -2.74 7.92 -5.63
C ASP A 69 -2.87 8.58 -7.01
N ASP A 70 -4.04 8.55 -7.66
CA ASP A 70 -4.26 9.17 -8.99
C ASP A 70 -4.37 10.70 -8.93
N SER A 71 -4.58 11.31 -7.76
CA SER A 71 -4.65 12.77 -7.63
C SER A 71 -3.30 13.44 -7.43
N TRP A 72 -2.24 12.67 -7.14
CA TRP A 72 -0.92 13.26 -6.96
C TRP A 72 -0.28 13.54 -8.31
N THR A 73 -0.08 14.81 -8.61
CA THR A 73 0.67 15.26 -9.79
C THR A 73 1.82 16.14 -9.31
N PRO A 74 3.04 15.98 -9.87
CA PRO A 74 4.14 16.87 -9.52
C PRO A 74 3.80 18.29 -9.96
N SER A 75 4.20 19.27 -9.14
CA SER A 75 4.02 20.69 -9.47
C SER A 75 4.90 21.08 -10.64
N ALA A 76 4.32 21.65 -11.69
CA ALA A 76 5.09 22.26 -12.77
C ALA A 76 5.75 23.54 -12.25
N SER A 77 7.07 23.51 -12.09
CA SER A 77 7.87 24.68 -11.75
C SER A 77 9.04 24.83 -12.72
N ILE A 78 9.31 26.08 -13.12
CA ILE A 78 10.47 26.40 -13.94
C ILE A 78 11.72 26.23 -13.08
N MET A 79 12.69 25.47 -13.60
CA MET A 79 14.01 25.31 -13.02
C MET A 79 15.03 25.84 -14.01
N PRO A 80 15.55 27.07 -13.81
CA PRO A 80 16.52 27.64 -14.71
C PRO A 80 17.79 26.79 -14.76
N ASP A 81 18.39 26.70 -15.95
CA ASP A 81 19.56 25.88 -16.18
C ASP A 81 20.78 26.41 -15.40
N VAL A 82 21.55 25.50 -14.79
CA VAL A 82 22.76 25.83 -14.02
C VAL A 82 23.95 25.11 -14.64
N GLY A 83 24.39 25.58 -15.80
CA GLY A 83 25.49 24.98 -16.58
C GLY A 83 25.14 23.63 -17.25
N ARG A 84 24.04 22.99 -16.85
CA ARG A 84 23.42 21.82 -17.50
C ARG A 84 21.88 21.94 -17.44
N PRO A 85 21.15 21.27 -18.35
CA PRO A 85 19.69 21.18 -18.27
C PRO A 85 19.25 20.61 -16.92
N MET A 86 18.39 21.34 -16.22
CA MET A 86 17.80 20.85 -14.97
C MET A 86 16.54 20.03 -15.26
N PHE A 87 16.30 18.97 -14.49
CA PHE A 87 15.12 18.13 -14.61
C PHE A 87 14.81 17.44 -13.28
N ARG A 88 13.54 17.05 -13.10
CA ARG A 88 13.09 16.27 -11.94
C ARG A 88 12.45 14.98 -12.41
N ILE A 89 12.78 13.88 -11.74
CA ILE A 89 12.27 12.54 -12.03
C ILE A 89 11.67 11.98 -10.75
N ASP A 90 10.38 11.71 -10.75
CA ASP A 90 9.71 11.01 -9.64
C ASP A 90 9.19 9.67 -10.18
N THR A 91 9.50 8.55 -9.54
CA THR A 91 8.98 7.22 -9.93
C THR A 91 8.10 6.69 -8.81
N THR A 92 6.92 6.20 -9.14
CA THR A 92 6.04 5.56 -8.16
C THR A 92 6.69 4.29 -7.62
N LEU A 93 6.62 4.11 -6.30
CA LEU A 93 7.18 2.93 -5.62
C LEU A 93 6.25 1.72 -5.69
N ASP A 94 4.95 1.96 -5.77
CA ASP A 94 3.89 0.95 -5.83
C ASP A 94 3.26 0.89 -7.22
N GLU A 95 2.63 -0.24 -7.54
CA GLU A 95 1.94 -0.43 -8.81
C GLU A 95 0.73 0.52 -8.98
N PRO A 96 0.49 1.06 -10.18
CA PRO A 96 1.32 0.92 -11.39
C PRO A 96 2.62 1.72 -11.29
N ILE A 97 3.75 1.08 -11.61
CA ILE A 97 5.07 1.74 -11.67
C ILE A 97 5.08 2.68 -12.87
N ARG A 98 5.17 3.99 -12.61
CA ARG A 98 5.20 5.07 -13.60
C ARG A 98 6.22 6.11 -13.16
N THR A 99 6.87 6.74 -14.13
CA THR A 99 7.84 7.81 -13.91
C THR A 99 7.32 9.12 -14.49
N SER A 100 7.26 10.17 -13.68
CA SER A 100 7.06 11.54 -14.15
C SER A 100 8.40 12.21 -14.40
N ILE A 101 8.48 12.99 -15.47
CA ILE A 101 9.69 13.67 -15.92
C ILE A 101 9.34 15.14 -16.16
N LEU A 102 9.88 16.03 -15.32
CA LEU A 102 9.74 17.48 -15.45
C LEU A 102 10.97 18.05 -16.14
N CYS A 103 10.77 18.72 -17.28
CA CYS A 103 11.81 19.53 -17.92
C CYS A 103 11.94 20.88 -17.20
N GLY A 104 13.11 21.22 -16.67
CA GLY A 104 13.32 22.49 -15.97
C GLY A 104 13.19 23.72 -16.87
N ARG A 105 13.55 23.60 -18.16
CA ARG A 105 13.57 24.72 -19.12
C ARG A 105 12.16 25.17 -19.57
N CYS A 106 11.26 24.24 -19.83
CA CYS A 106 9.90 24.54 -20.33
C CYS A 106 8.78 24.19 -19.34
N ALA A 107 9.11 23.62 -18.18
CA ALA A 107 8.18 23.18 -17.14
C ALA A 107 7.11 22.18 -17.62
N ILE A 108 7.36 21.45 -18.71
CA ILE A 108 6.49 20.36 -19.17
C ILE A 108 6.73 19.13 -18.30
N ILE A 109 5.65 18.43 -17.94
CA ILE A 109 5.69 17.14 -17.24
C ILE A 109 5.22 16.06 -18.20
N GLU A 110 6.04 15.05 -18.38
CA GLU A 110 5.72 13.85 -19.16
C GLU A 110 5.67 12.63 -18.27
N TRP A 111 4.73 11.73 -18.53
CA TRP A 111 4.58 10.47 -17.81
C TRP A 111 4.99 9.32 -18.72
N VAL A 112 5.86 8.47 -18.19
CA VAL A 112 6.34 7.26 -18.86
C VAL A 112 5.98 6.06 -17.99
N ASP A 113 5.43 5.02 -18.61
CA ASP A 113 5.15 3.78 -17.91
C ASP A 113 6.44 3.01 -17.59
N GLY A 114 6.51 2.45 -16.39
CA GLY A 114 7.70 1.75 -15.89
C GLY A 114 8.66 2.65 -15.12
N LYS A 115 9.92 2.21 -15.06
CA LYS A 115 11.01 2.88 -14.31
C LYS A 115 11.63 4.00 -15.15
N LYS A 116 12.52 4.78 -14.53
CA LYS A 116 13.33 5.81 -15.20
C LYS A 116 13.98 5.26 -16.48
N PRO A 117 13.74 5.86 -17.66
CA PRO A 117 14.38 5.45 -18.91
C PRO A 117 15.87 5.82 -18.94
N SER A 118 16.65 5.10 -19.74
CA SER A 118 18.09 5.30 -19.92
C SER A 118 18.43 6.68 -20.46
N SER A 119 17.66 7.17 -21.43
CA SER A 119 17.80 8.51 -22.00
C SER A 119 16.45 9.19 -22.12
N PHE A 120 16.42 10.51 -22.05
CA PHE A 120 15.20 11.26 -22.28
C PHE A 120 15.46 12.66 -22.84
N THR A 121 14.68 12.99 -23.87
CA THR A 121 14.67 14.29 -24.52
C THR A 121 13.29 14.89 -24.39
N CYS A 122 13.21 16.12 -23.91
CA CYS A 122 11.94 16.82 -23.73
C CYS A 122 11.23 17.01 -25.08
N PRO A 123 9.97 16.55 -25.26
CA PRO A 123 9.25 16.67 -26.53
C PRO A 123 8.82 18.11 -26.84
N SER A 124 8.71 18.97 -25.83
CA SER A 124 8.26 20.36 -25.99
C SER A 124 9.37 21.28 -26.48
N CYS A 125 10.58 21.19 -25.90
CA CYS A 125 11.68 22.10 -26.21
C CYS A 125 12.90 21.41 -26.84
N GLY A 126 12.83 20.10 -27.11
CA GLY A 126 13.91 19.33 -27.74
C GLY A 126 15.21 19.25 -26.93
N THR A 127 15.17 19.63 -25.65
CA THR A 127 16.36 19.62 -24.79
C THR A 127 16.60 18.20 -24.28
N GLU A 128 17.78 17.67 -24.58
CA GLU A 128 18.27 16.42 -24.00
C GLU A 128 18.48 16.63 -22.49
N LEU A 129 17.73 15.89 -21.67
CA LEU A 129 17.79 16.02 -20.22
C LEU A 129 18.90 15.12 -19.67
N TRP A 130 18.91 13.86 -20.09
CA TRP A 130 19.99 12.94 -19.80
C TRP A 130 20.09 11.87 -20.88
N PHE A 131 21.29 11.31 -20.96
CA PHE A 131 21.59 10.09 -21.69
C PHE A 131 22.47 9.25 -20.75
N SER A 132 21.98 8.09 -20.31
CA SER A 132 22.84 7.12 -19.66
C SER A 132 23.61 6.40 -20.75
N GLU A 133 24.84 6.84 -20.96
CA GLU A 133 25.87 6.03 -21.59
C GLU A 133 26.17 4.92 -20.56
N GLU A 134 25.45 3.80 -20.62
CA GLU A 134 25.70 2.66 -19.71
C GLU A 134 27.05 2.01 -20.09
N GLU A 135 28.01 2.08 -19.16
CA GLU A 135 29.11 1.11 -18.99
C GLU A 135 28.60 -0.18 -18.32
#